data_AF-A0A1F8SY98-F1
#
_entry.id   AF-A0A1F8SY98-F1
#
_cell.length_a   1.000
_cell.length_b   1.000
_cell.length_c   1.000
_cell.angle_alpha   90.00
_cell.angle_beta   90.00
_cell.angle_gamma   90.00
#
_symmetry.space_group_name_H-M   'P 1'
#
loop_
_entity.id
_entity.type
_entity.pdbx_description
1 polymer ?
#
loop_
_entity_poly.entity_id
_entity_poly.type
_entity_poly.pdbx_seq_one_letter_code
_entity_poly.pdbx_strand_id
1 'polypeptide(L)'
;MSDDPIGDVYSFVERAYIRLQAGDILIRCLEDGSTSPIQQMVEGLILAGPQSLDDLQQVLIETTTRKAQVEDDLQQVFVEMKRVLREYGVEFTPAGNYHAALMFSPLELIVLMRSQGVEDHEKQSACQRVFQDSYNLLKNLSTNFHLLTEIERYLQDWSLGLTYQKARQRSNVESSEL
;
A
#
# COMPACT_ATOMS: atom_id res chain seq x y z
N MET A 1 -33.84 -5.42 -21.77
CA MET A 1 -32.73 -4.82 -21.01
C MET A 1 -33.17 -3.41 -20.69
N SER A 2 -33.80 -3.24 -19.52
CA SER A 2 -34.15 -1.94 -18.97
C SER A 2 -32.99 -1.52 -18.10
N ASP A 3 -32.23 -0.52 -18.52
CA ASP A 3 -31.36 0.24 -17.62
C ASP A 3 -32.26 0.80 -16.53
N ASP A 4 -32.17 0.25 -15.32
CA ASP A 4 -32.80 0.82 -14.14
C ASP A 4 -31.80 1.78 -13.51
N PRO A 5 -31.86 3.09 -13.84
CA PRO A 5 -30.89 4.07 -13.35
C PRO A 5 -30.90 4.17 -11.83
N ILE A 6 -31.98 3.75 -11.16
CA ILE A 6 -32.06 3.72 -9.70
C ILE A 6 -31.25 2.54 -9.17
N GLY A 7 -31.34 1.37 -9.80
CA GLY A 7 -30.53 0.19 -9.49
C GLY A 7 -29.03 0.45 -9.64
N ASP A 8 -28.63 1.16 -10.70
CA ASP A 8 -27.23 1.55 -10.91
C ASP A 8 -26.70 2.46 -9.81
N VAL A 9 -27.50 3.45 -9.38
CA VAL A 9 -27.15 4.34 -8.26
C VAL A 9 -27.02 3.57 -6.96
N TYR A 10 -27.92 2.63 -6.66
CA TYR A 10 -27.82 1.79 -5.45
C TYR A 10 -26.55 0.94 -5.46
N SER A 11 -26.24 0.28 -6.59
CA SER A 11 -25.02 -0.52 -6.73
C SER A 11 -23.75 0.31 -6.59
N PHE A 12 -23.77 1.56 -7.07
CA PHE A 12 -22.67 2.50 -6.90
C PHE A 12 -22.46 2.89 -5.44
N VAL A 13 -23.54 3.22 -4.73
CA VAL A 13 -23.50 3.60 -3.32
C VAL A 13 -23.03 2.44 -2.45
N GLU A 14 -23.50 1.21 -2.72
CA GLU A 14 -23.07 0.01 -2.01
C GLU A 14 -21.56 -0.24 -2.19
N ARG A 15 -21.05 -0.18 -3.43
CA ARG A 15 -19.61 -0.31 -3.69
C ARG A 15 -18.79 0.78 -3.00
N ALA A 16 -19.28 2.02 -3.00
CA ALA A 16 -18.62 3.12 -2.32
C ALA A 16 -18.58 2.91 -0.79
N TYR A 17 -19.65 2.38 -0.21
CA TYR A 17 -19.71 2.06 1.21
C TYR A 17 -18.70 0.96 1.60
N ILE A 18 -18.62 -0.11 0.81
CA ILE A 18 -17.63 -1.18 1.05
C ILE A 18 -16.20 -0.66 0.94
N ARG A 19 -15.90 0.21 -0.04
CA ARG A 19 -14.58 0.84 -0.14
C ARG A 19 -14.25 1.71 1.06
N LEU A 20 -15.20 2.49 1.55
CA LEU A 20 -15.00 3.31 2.76
C LEU A 20 -14.68 2.43 3.97
N GLN A 21 -15.45 1.36 4.17
CA GLN A 21 -15.22 0.41 5.25
C GLN A 21 -13.85 -0.29 5.11
N ALA A 22 -13.48 -0.68 3.89
CA ALA A 22 -12.18 -1.26 3.60
C ALA A 22 -11.06 -0.26 3.93
N GLY A 23 -11.22 1.01 3.54
CA GLY A 23 -10.28 2.08 3.85
C GLY A 23 -10.05 2.24 5.35
N ASP A 24 -11.11 2.29 6.16
CA ASP A 24 -11.02 2.39 7.62
C ASP A 24 -10.29 1.19 8.24
N ILE A 25 -10.52 -0.01 7.72
CA ILE A 25 -9.86 -1.24 8.19
C ILE A 25 -8.39 -1.26 7.80
N LEU A 26 -8.06 -0.83 6.58
CA LEU A 26 -6.68 -0.69 6.13
C LEU A 26 -5.92 0.31 7.01
N ILE A 27 -6.54 1.42 7.41
CA ILE A 27 -5.93 2.38 8.35
C ILE A 27 -5.57 1.65 9.66
N ARG A 28 -6.49 0.88 10.24
CA ARG A 28 -6.20 0.10 11.46
C ARG A 28 -5.09 -0.91 11.26
N CYS A 29 -5.06 -1.61 10.11
CA CYS A 29 -3.96 -2.51 9.79
C CYS A 29 -2.60 -1.79 9.82
N LEU A 30 -2.53 -0.59 9.24
CA LEU A 30 -1.30 0.21 9.20
C LEU A 30 -0.91 0.73 10.59
N GLU A 31 -1.89 1.16 11.40
CA GLU A 31 -1.66 1.63 12.78
C GLU A 31 -1.19 0.51 13.71
N ASP A 32 -1.81 -0.67 13.61
CA ASP A 32 -1.50 -1.85 14.42
C ASP A 32 -0.29 -2.65 13.90
N GLY A 33 0.15 -2.40 12.66
CA GLY A 33 1.17 -3.19 11.99
C GLY A 33 0.77 -4.65 11.78
N SER A 34 -0.52 -4.90 11.52
CA SER A 34 -1.11 -6.25 11.51
C SER A 34 -2.15 -6.44 10.41
N THR A 35 -2.18 -7.63 9.80
CA THR A 35 -3.20 -8.03 8.84
C THR A 35 -4.49 -8.55 9.50
N SER A 36 -4.52 -8.66 10.83
CA SER A 36 -5.68 -9.24 11.56
C SER A 36 -7.01 -8.52 11.28
N PRO A 37 -7.09 -7.17 11.29
CA PRO A 37 -8.36 -6.47 11.04
C PRO A 37 -8.98 -6.80 9.66
N ILE A 38 -8.16 -6.84 8.61
CA ILE A 38 -8.65 -7.16 7.26
C ILE A 38 -9.00 -8.65 7.12
N GLN A 39 -8.25 -9.54 7.77
CA GLN A 39 -8.55 -10.98 7.77
C GLN A 39 -9.92 -11.25 8.40
N GLN A 40 -10.24 -10.62 9.54
CA GLN A 40 -11.56 -10.77 10.19
C GLN A 40 -12.72 -10.31 9.30
N MET A 41 -12.54 -9.19 8.58
CA MET A 41 -13.55 -8.72 7.62
C MET A 41 -13.73 -9.72 6.47
N VAL A 42 -12.62 -10.20 5.90
CA VAL A 42 -12.63 -11.13 4.77
C VAL A 42 -13.23 -12.48 5.16
N GLU A 43 -12.97 -12.98 6.38
CA GLU A 43 -13.63 -14.17 6.92
C GLU A 43 -15.17 -14.04 6.91
N GLY A 44 -15.69 -12.87 7.28
CA GLY A 44 -17.12 -12.58 7.17
C GLY A 44 -17.64 -12.65 5.74
N LEU A 45 -16.90 -12.11 4.77
CA LEU A 45 -17.25 -12.18 3.35
C LEU A 45 -17.20 -13.64 2.83
N ILE A 46 -16.20 -14.41 3.24
CA ILE A 46 -16.07 -15.81 2.84
C ILE A 46 -17.21 -16.66 3.39
N LEU A 47 -17.61 -16.43 4.64
CA LEU A 47 -18.75 -17.10 5.27
C LEU A 47 -20.08 -16.77 4.57
N ALA A 48 -20.22 -15.56 4.01
CA ALA A 48 -21.36 -15.25 3.17
C ALA A 48 -21.35 -16.11 1.89
N GLY A 49 -20.18 -16.39 1.31
CA GLY A 49 -20.04 -17.27 0.15
C GLY A 49 -19.93 -16.51 -1.18
N PRO A 50 -20.11 -17.16 -2.34
CA PRO A 50 -19.76 -16.61 -3.66
C PRO A 50 -20.43 -15.30 -4.09
N GLN A 51 -21.49 -14.88 -3.40
CA GLN A 51 -22.15 -13.59 -3.63
C GLN A 51 -21.33 -12.39 -3.11
N SER A 52 -20.43 -12.59 -2.14
CA SER A 52 -19.55 -11.54 -1.60
C SER A 52 -18.34 -11.24 -2.50
N LEU A 53 -18.24 -11.91 -3.66
CA LEU A 53 -17.12 -11.74 -4.58
C LEU A 53 -16.96 -10.28 -5.03
N ASP A 54 -18.07 -9.58 -5.26
CA ASP A 54 -18.06 -8.19 -5.71
C ASP A 54 -17.57 -7.25 -4.59
N ASP A 55 -17.91 -7.55 -3.33
CA ASP A 55 -17.42 -6.83 -2.14
C ASP A 55 -15.92 -7.06 -1.95
N LEU A 56 -15.47 -8.33 -2.06
CA LEU A 56 -14.05 -8.68 -1.96
C LEU A 56 -13.24 -7.98 -3.07
N GLN A 57 -13.80 -7.83 -4.26
CA GLN A 57 -13.19 -7.04 -5.33
C GLN A 57 -13.10 -5.55 -4.98
N GLN A 58 -14.11 -4.97 -4.33
CA GLN A 58 -14.00 -3.58 -3.86
C GLN A 58 -12.89 -3.39 -2.84
N VAL A 59 -12.75 -4.34 -1.90
CA VAL A 59 -11.67 -4.34 -0.90
C VAL A 59 -10.30 -4.44 -1.56
N LEU A 60 -10.16 -5.31 -2.57
CA LEU A 60 -8.93 -5.45 -3.35
C LEU A 60 -8.59 -4.16 -4.09
N ILE A 61 -9.57 -3.52 -4.75
CA ILE A 61 -9.37 -2.24 -5.44
C ILE A 61 -8.87 -1.17 -4.47
N GLU A 62 -9.49 -1.06 -3.29
CA GLU A 62 -9.08 -0.10 -2.27
C GLU A 62 -7.65 -0.38 -1.77
N THR A 63 -7.32 -1.66 -1.54
CA THR A 63 -5.98 -2.08 -1.11
C THR A 63 -4.92 -1.73 -2.15
N THR A 64 -5.15 -2.06 -3.43
CA THR A 64 -4.23 -1.73 -4.53
C THR A 64 -4.09 -0.23 -4.69
N THR A 65 -5.18 0.54 -4.56
CA THR A 65 -5.15 2.01 -4.62
C THR A 65 -4.29 2.59 -3.50
N ARG A 66 -4.48 2.11 -2.26
CA ARG A 66 -3.71 2.57 -1.11
C ARG A 66 -2.23 2.20 -1.23
N LYS A 67 -1.93 1.00 -1.74
CA LYS A 67 -0.57 0.54 -2.00
C LYS A 67 0.15 1.43 -3.01
N ALA A 68 -0.52 1.76 -4.12
CA ALA A 68 0.04 2.67 -5.13
C ALA A 68 0.33 4.06 -4.53
N GLN A 69 -0.58 4.60 -3.71
CA GLN A 69 -0.35 5.88 -3.03
C GLN A 69 0.89 5.82 -2.12
N VAL A 70 1.08 4.74 -1.35
CA VAL A 70 2.26 4.59 -0.48
C VAL A 70 3.55 4.47 -1.30
N GLU A 71 3.50 3.82 -2.46
CA GLU A 71 4.64 3.73 -3.39
C GLU A 71 5.02 5.11 -3.95
N ASP A 72 4.03 5.89 -4.35
CA ASP A 72 4.22 7.28 -4.79
C ASP A 72 4.80 8.15 -3.66
N ASP A 73 4.28 8.01 -2.44
CA ASP A 73 4.77 8.73 -1.26
C ASP A 73 6.23 8.37 -0.95
N LEU A 74 6.62 7.08 -1.04
CA LEU A 74 8.00 6.62 -0.88
C LEU A 74 8.93 7.32 -1.89
N GLN A 75 8.52 7.38 -3.15
CA GLN A 75 9.30 8.03 -4.19
C GLN A 75 9.39 9.54 -3.97
N GLN A 76 8.29 10.18 -3.57
CA GLN A 76 8.25 11.61 -3.28
C GLN A 76 9.18 11.98 -2.13
N VAL A 77 9.11 11.27 -1.00
CA VAL A 77 9.99 11.51 0.16
C VAL A 77 11.46 11.35 -0.22
N PHE A 78 11.79 10.34 -1.04
CA PHE A 78 13.15 10.14 -1.51
C PHE A 78 13.65 11.28 -2.41
N VAL A 79 12.82 11.75 -3.35
CA VAL A 79 13.15 12.88 -4.24
C VAL A 79 13.35 14.16 -3.43
N GLU A 80 12.46 14.44 -2.48
CA GLU A 80 12.56 15.62 -1.61
C GLU A 80 13.79 15.57 -0.71
N MET A 81 14.10 14.42 -0.10
CA MET A 81 15.32 14.24 0.68
C MET A 81 16.57 14.56 -0.17
N LYS A 82 16.64 14.05 -1.40
CA LYS A 82 17.75 14.35 -2.33
C LYS A 82 17.84 15.83 -2.66
N ARG A 83 16.70 16.47 -2.92
CA ARG A 83 16.64 17.90 -3.22
C ARG A 83 17.20 18.73 -2.06
N VAL A 84 16.72 18.48 -0.84
CA VAL A 84 17.16 19.22 0.34
C VAL A 84 18.64 18.96 0.64
N LEU A 85 19.12 17.72 0.56
CA LEU A 85 20.56 17.42 0.74
C LEU A 85 21.44 18.17 -0.28
N ARG A 86 20.99 18.27 -1.53
CA ARG A 86 21.70 19.02 -2.58
C ARG A 86 21.80 20.52 -2.26
N GLU A 87 20.78 21.11 -1.63
CA GLU A 87 20.83 22.52 -1.19
C GLU A 87 21.92 22.78 -0.16
N TYR A 88 22.33 21.76 0.61
CA TYR A 88 23.47 21.82 1.52
C TYR A 88 24.81 21.45 0.87
N GLY A 89 24.83 21.20 -0.44
CA GLY A 89 26.03 20.79 -1.18
C GLY A 89 26.28 19.29 -1.18
N VAL A 90 25.30 18.48 -0.74
CA VAL A 90 25.43 17.02 -0.68
C VAL A 90 24.72 16.37 -1.88
N GLU A 91 25.50 15.85 -2.82
CA GLU A 91 24.98 15.03 -3.90
C GLU A 91 24.72 13.60 -3.40
N PHE A 92 23.47 13.34 -3.04
CA PHE A 92 23.00 12.04 -2.55
C PHE A 92 22.45 11.19 -3.71
N THR A 93 23.25 10.24 -4.21
CA THR A 93 22.90 9.37 -5.35
C THR A 93 23.06 7.88 -5.04
N PRO A 94 22.33 7.30 -4.06
CA PRO A 94 22.33 5.86 -3.87
C PRO A 94 21.55 5.21 -5.02
N ALA A 95 22.22 4.42 -5.87
CA ALA A 95 21.74 3.49 -6.92
C ALA A 95 20.40 3.75 -7.68
N GLY A 96 19.85 4.97 -7.65
CA GLY A 96 18.64 5.39 -8.37
C GLY A 96 17.31 5.34 -7.60
N ASN A 97 17.18 4.64 -6.47
CA ASN A 97 15.87 4.43 -5.80
C ASN A 97 15.89 4.56 -4.27
N TYR A 98 14.70 4.63 -3.67
CA TYR A 98 14.54 4.76 -2.21
C TYR A 98 15.01 3.51 -1.44
N HIS A 99 14.99 2.31 -2.04
CA HIS A 99 15.49 1.09 -1.40
C HIS A 99 16.98 1.19 -1.07
N ALA A 100 17.77 1.75 -1.98
CA ALA A 100 19.19 1.98 -1.75
C ALA A 100 19.43 3.02 -0.63
N ALA A 101 18.54 4.00 -0.48
CA ALA A 101 18.61 4.96 0.63
C ALA A 101 18.32 4.31 1.99
N LEU A 102 17.42 3.32 2.05
CA LEU A 102 17.13 2.55 3.26
C LEU A 102 18.30 1.65 3.70
N MET A 103 19.22 1.32 2.80
CA MET A 103 20.45 0.59 3.12
C MET A 103 21.60 1.50 3.54
N PHE A 104 21.44 2.82 3.37
CA PHE A 104 22.48 3.80 3.61
C PHE A 104 22.55 4.18 5.10
N SER A 105 23.72 4.06 5.69
CA SER A 105 23.93 4.35 7.11
C SER A 105 24.22 5.83 7.37
N PRO A 106 23.93 6.33 8.58
CA PRO A 106 24.29 7.69 8.98
C PRO A 106 25.80 7.98 8.89
N LEU A 107 26.64 6.96 9.10
CA LEU A 107 28.10 7.11 8.99
C LEU A 107 28.54 7.32 7.53
N GLU A 108 27.94 6.58 6.60
CA GLU A 108 28.20 6.76 5.17
C GLU A 108 27.80 8.15 4.70
N LEU A 109 26.75 8.74 5.28
CA LEU A 109 26.39 10.13 5.01
C LEU A 109 27.48 11.10 5.46
N ILE A 110 28.05 10.89 6.65
CA ILE A 110 29.15 11.74 7.13
C ILE A 110 30.37 11.64 6.21
N VAL A 111 30.72 10.42 5.80
CA VAL A 111 31.82 10.18 4.87
C VAL A 111 31.55 10.87 3.52
N LEU A 112 30.30 10.78 3.02
CA LEU A 112 29.87 11.44 1.78
C LEU A 112 29.94 12.96 1.88
N MET A 113 29.46 13.55 2.97
CA MET A 113 29.51 15.01 3.19
C MET A 113 30.96 15.50 3.19
N ARG A 114 31.85 14.80 3.91
CA ARG A 114 33.28 15.16 3.98
C ARG A 114 33.97 15.00 2.63
N SER A 115 33.69 13.93 1.88
CA SER A 115 34.29 13.73 0.56
C SER A 115 33.82 14.77 -0.47
N GLN A 116 32.66 15.38 -0.25
CA GLN A 116 32.11 16.46 -1.08
C GLN A 116 32.45 17.87 -0.56
N GLY A 117 33.34 17.98 0.45
CA GLY A 117 33.83 19.27 0.95
C GLY A 117 32.84 20.01 1.86
N VAL A 118 31.80 19.34 2.35
CA VAL A 118 30.89 19.89 3.36
C VAL A 118 31.54 19.72 4.74
N GLU A 119 32.40 20.65 5.13
CA GLU A 119 33.15 20.63 6.41
C GLU A 119 32.48 21.45 7.52
N ASP A 120 31.55 22.35 7.15
CA ASP A 120 30.78 23.17 8.08
C ASP A 120 29.90 22.30 8.98
N HIS A 121 30.14 22.39 10.29
CA HIS A 121 29.45 21.60 11.31
C HIS A 121 27.94 21.87 11.35
N GLU A 122 27.50 23.11 11.09
CA GLU A 122 26.07 23.43 11.06
C GLU A 122 25.40 22.78 9.87
N LYS A 123 26.03 22.83 8.69
CA LYS A 123 25.52 22.17 7.47
C LYS A 123 25.49 20.65 7.63
N GLN A 124 26.54 20.05 8.20
CA GLN A 124 26.58 18.62 8.49
C GLN A 124 25.44 18.22 9.44
N SER A 125 25.22 18.99 10.50
CA SER A 125 24.15 18.73 11.47
C SER A 125 22.75 18.90 10.86
N ALA A 126 22.58 19.85 9.92
CA ALA A 126 21.33 20.01 9.19
C ALA A 126 21.08 18.84 8.23
N CYS A 127 22.09 18.41 7.46
CA CYS A 127 22.00 17.26 6.57
C CYS A 127 21.66 15.97 7.32
N GLN A 128 22.30 15.74 8.48
CA GLN A 128 22.02 14.57 9.30
C GLN A 128 20.56 14.52 9.77
N ARG A 129 20.00 15.66 10.21
CA ARG A 129 18.59 15.74 10.62
C ARG A 129 17.67 15.45 9.45
N VAL A 130 17.87 16.12 8.31
CA VAL A 130 17.08 15.89 7.09
C VAL A 130 17.11 14.42 6.68
N PHE A 131 18.31 13.83 6.66
CA PHE A 131 18.47 12.42 6.32
C PHE A 131 17.77 11.51 7.32
N GLN A 132 17.95 11.73 8.63
CA GLN A 132 17.36 10.89 9.67
C GLN A 132 15.83 10.95 9.65
N ASP A 133 15.26 12.14 9.52
CA ASP A 133 13.81 12.34 9.47
C ASP A 133 13.21 11.69 8.22
N SER A 134 13.83 11.93 7.06
CA SER A 134 13.41 11.31 5.79
C SER A 134 13.57 9.79 5.81
N TYR A 135 14.66 9.28 6.37
CA TYR A 135 14.93 7.85 6.51
C TYR A 135 13.90 7.18 7.40
N ASN A 136 13.54 7.78 8.54
CA ASN A 136 12.51 7.26 9.42
C ASN A 136 11.14 7.20 8.72
N LEU A 137 10.80 8.25 7.96
CA LEU A 137 9.57 8.29 7.17
C LEU A 137 9.57 7.22 6.07
N LEU A 138 10.65 7.11 5.30
CA LEU A 138 10.82 6.06 4.28
C LEU A 138 10.70 4.66 4.88
N LYS A 139 11.28 4.43 6.05
CA LYS A 139 11.21 3.14 6.75
C LYS A 139 9.77 2.81 7.12
N ASN A 140 9.03 3.75 7.71
CA ASN A 140 7.63 3.54 8.07
C ASN A 140 6.76 3.27 6.84
N LEU A 141 6.90 4.08 5.79
CA LEU A 141 6.18 3.87 4.53
C LEU A 141 6.54 2.52 3.89
N SER A 142 7.81 2.09 3.96
CA SER A 142 8.24 0.79 3.44
C SER A 142 7.61 -0.37 4.21
N THR A 143 7.48 -0.26 5.53
CA THR A 143 6.74 -1.24 6.35
C THR A 143 5.27 -1.28 5.94
N ASN A 144 4.64 -0.12 5.77
CA ASN A 144 3.24 -0.03 5.33
C ASN A 144 3.03 -0.65 3.94
N PHE A 145 3.94 -0.38 3.00
CA PHE A 145 3.90 -0.96 1.66
C PHE A 145 4.00 -2.49 1.68
N HIS A 146 4.87 -3.03 2.54
CA HIS A 146 5.00 -4.48 2.73
C HIS A 146 3.70 -5.08 3.27
N LEU A 147 3.13 -4.49 4.32
CA LEU A 147 1.87 -4.95 4.89
C LEU A 147 0.72 -4.91 3.87
N LEU A 148 0.58 -3.83 3.10
CA LEU A 148 -0.42 -3.74 2.04
C LEU A 148 -0.21 -4.78 0.93
N THR A 149 1.04 -5.13 0.64
CA THR A 149 1.37 -6.19 -0.32
C THR A 149 0.95 -7.57 0.20
N GLU A 150 1.13 -7.84 1.48
CA GLU A 150 0.66 -9.08 2.10
C GLU A 150 -0.88 -9.16 2.08
N ILE A 151 -1.55 -8.05 2.41
CA ILE A 151 -3.01 -7.96 2.37
C ILE A 151 -3.55 -8.17 0.95
N GLU A 152 -2.96 -7.49 -0.04
CA GLU A 152 -3.34 -7.63 -1.45
C GLU A 152 -3.24 -9.09 -1.91
N ARG A 153 -2.13 -9.77 -1.58
CA ARG A 153 -1.93 -11.18 -1.91
C ARG A 153 -2.98 -12.08 -1.26
N TYR A 154 -3.26 -11.87 0.02
CA TYR A 154 -4.28 -12.61 0.75
C TYR A 154 -5.68 -12.44 0.11
N LEU A 155 -6.04 -11.23 -0.28
CA LEU A 155 -7.31 -10.94 -0.96
C LEU A 155 -7.39 -11.59 -2.34
N GLN A 156 -6.31 -11.58 -3.11
CA GLN A 156 -6.23 -12.25 -4.42
C GLN A 156 -6.44 -13.75 -4.29
N ASP A 157 -5.80 -14.40 -3.31
CA ASP A 157 -5.94 -15.83 -3.07
C ASP A 157 -7.41 -16.21 -2.77
N TRP A 158 -8.08 -15.44 -1.91
CA TRP A 158 -9.51 -15.65 -1.62
C TRP A 158 -10.42 -15.35 -2.80
N SER A 159 -10.14 -14.31 -3.57
CA SER A 159 -10.90 -13.96 -4.77
C SER A 159 -10.87 -15.09 -5.80
N LEU A 160 -9.71 -15.71 -6.00
CA LEU A 160 -9.56 -16.90 -6.84
C LEU A 160 -10.35 -18.08 -6.29
N GLY A 161 -10.28 -18.33 -4.98
CA GLY A 161 -11.03 -19.41 -4.32
C GLY A 161 -12.55 -19.27 -4.48
N LEU A 162 -13.11 -18.08 -4.23
CA LEU A 162 -14.54 -17.81 -4.38
C LEU A 162 -14.98 -17.85 -5.85
N THR A 163 -14.14 -17.36 -6.78
CA THR A 163 -14.41 -17.44 -8.22
C THR A 163 -14.54 -18.90 -8.66
N TYR A 164 -13.62 -19.77 -8.21
CA TYR A 164 -13.68 -21.19 -8.49
C TYR A 164 -14.95 -21.85 -7.93
N GLN A 165 -15.32 -21.52 -6.68
CA GLN A 165 -16.56 -22.03 -6.07
C GLN A 165 -17.81 -21.59 -6.85
N LYS A 166 -17.87 -20.32 -7.27
CA LYS A 166 -18.97 -19.77 -8.08
C LYS A 166 -19.10 -20.50 -9.42
N ALA A 167 -17.99 -20.75 -10.09
CA ALA A 167 -17.97 -21.48 -11.37
C ALA A 167 -18.49 -22.92 -11.20
N ARG A 168 -18.05 -23.63 -10.15
CA ARG A 168 -18.49 -25.00 -9.85
C ARG A 168 -19.98 -25.09 -9.49
N GLN A 169 -20.51 -24.10 -8.79
CA GLN A 169 -21.94 -24.04 -8.51
C GLN A 169 -22.77 -23.89 -9.79
N ARG A 170 -22.34 -23.05 -10.73
CA ARG A 170 -23.02 -22.91 -12.03
C ARG A 170 -23.04 -24.21 -12.82
N SER A 171 -21.89 -24.90 -12.93
CA SER A 171 -21.83 -26.18 -13.65
C SER A 171 -22.69 -27.27 -13.02
N ASN A 172 -22.81 -27.29 -11.69
CA ASN A 172 -23.67 -28.25 -10.98
C ASN A 172 -25.16 -27.99 -11.21
N VAL A 173 -25.57 -26.72 -11.30
CA VAL A 173 -26.97 -26.35 -11.62
C VAL A 173 -27.31 -26.76 -13.05
N GLU A 174 -26.45 -26.45 -14.03
CA GLU A 174 -26.64 -26.85 -15.43
C GLU A 174 -26.68 -28.37 -15.63
N SER A 175 -25.95 -29.13 -14.81
CA SER A 175 -25.96 -30.61 -14.86
C SER A 175 -27.17 -31.24 -14.18
N SER A 176 -27.90 -30.49 -13.33
CA SER A 176 -29.09 -30.96 -12.62
C SER A 176 -30.39 -30.65 -13.36
N GLU A 177 -30.34 -29.81 -14.39
CA GLU A 177 -31.48 -29.44 -15.25
C GLU A 177 -31.56 -30.29 -16.55
N LEU A 178 -30.65 -31.26 -16.71
CA LEU A 178 -30.62 -32.26 -17.80
C LEU A 178 -31.03 -33.65 -17.27
#